data_AF-H1S2U6-F1
#
_entry.id   AF-H1S2U6-F1
#
_cell.length_a   1.000
_cell.length_b   1.000
_cell.length_c   1.000
_cell.angle_alpha   90.00
_cell.angle_beta   90.00
_cell.angle_gamma   90.00
#
_symmetry.space_group_name_H-M   'P 1'
#
loop_
_entity.id
_entity.type
_entity.pdbx_description
1 polymer ?
#
loop_
_entity_poly.entity_id
_entity_poly.type
_entity_poly.pdbx_seq_one_letter_code
_entity_poly.pdbx_strand_id
1 'polypeptide(L)'
;MAYHLLQHDREGARKLGDALRGAADGIKHCSRCNTFTEQDICSTCLDERRDASLLCVVETPSDQIMIEQTLTYRGQYFVLMGRLSPLDGIGPREIHLDRLLARATDPAMGGPVTEVIVATNFTSEGEATAHYVGEMLKARGLKVSRLARGVPVGGELEYVDAGTIAGVQLTEAGQACFHHALTILQDVERMAGVMSDYASGVRGQVRVCANTSAITQFLPDDLATFMALHPTIRIELEEQNSSEIVAALVENRADVGIFADRTPSAGLVTVEYRQDELVLVTPPGHPLSERGPVRYADTLEYDFVSLPQVTSLAARLLEESSRLDRPFRLRIQVRSFDAMCRMVMAGLGVGVLPRIAAEPHVQSMGLSLVGLQDAWARRTLLIGMRDPAGLTVSARLLITHLCGDRAPF
;
A
#
# COMPACT_ATOMS: atom_id res chain seq x y z
N MET A 1 -16.01 2.35 19.67
CA MET A 1 -15.74 1.61 20.92
C MET A 1 -15.46 2.52 22.11
N ALA A 2 -14.50 3.46 22.03
CA ALA A 2 -14.16 4.37 23.14
C ALA A 2 -15.33 5.22 23.68
N TYR A 3 -16.16 5.81 22.80
CA TYR A 3 -17.34 6.59 23.22
C TYR A 3 -18.37 5.74 23.98
N HIS A 4 -18.64 4.52 23.49
CA HIS A 4 -19.51 3.56 24.17
C HIS A 4 -18.96 3.14 25.53
N LEU A 5 -17.66 2.83 25.61
CA LEU A 5 -16.98 2.49 26.87
C LEU A 5 -16.98 3.67 27.86
N LEU A 6 -16.88 4.92 27.41
CA LEU A 6 -16.83 6.08 28.32
C LEU A 6 -18.21 6.57 28.76
N GLN A 7 -19.24 6.40 27.93
CA GLN A 7 -20.61 6.85 28.19
C GLN A 7 -21.51 5.77 28.80
N HIS A 8 -21.32 4.51 28.41
CA HIS A 8 -22.24 3.42 28.73
C HIS A 8 -21.59 2.27 29.50
N ASP A 9 -20.27 2.07 29.42
CA ASP A 9 -19.57 0.95 30.06
C ASP A 9 -18.17 1.31 30.60
N ARG A 10 -18.14 2.23 31.56
CA ARG A 10 -16.89 2.70 32.19
C ARG A 10 -16.13 1.60 32.92
N GLU A 11 -16.84 0.58 33.37
CA GLU A 11 -16.24 -0.59 34.00
C GLU A 11 -15.49 -1.44 32.94
N GLY A 12 -16.11 -1.67 31.77
CA GLY A 12 -15.46 -2.28 30.62
C GLY A 12 -14.24 -1.49 30.14
N ALA A 13 -14.30 -0.15 30.16
CA ALA A 13 -13.16 0.71 29.82
C ALA A 13 -11.96 0.48 30.76
N ARG A 14 -12.22 0.40 32.07
CA ARG A 14 -11.18 0.13 33.08
C ARG A 14 -10.63 -1.29 32.96
N LYS A 15 -11.50 -2.29 32.79
CA LYS A 15 -11.09 -3.69 32.56
C LYS A 15 -10.20 -3.84 31.33
N LEU A 16 -10.53 -3.16 30.24
CA LEU A 16 -9.70 -3.15 29.03
C LEU A 16 -8.34 -2.48 29.29
N GLY A 17 -8.33 -1.33 29.96
CA GLY A 17 -7.09 -0.65 30.34
C GLY A 17 -6.20 -1.50 31.25
N ASP A 18 -6.79 -2.19 32.21
CA ASP A 18 -6.07 -3.09 33.12
C ASP A 18 -5.60 -4.37 32.41
N ALA A 19 -6.38 -4.90 31.46
CA ALA A 19 -5.98 -6.03 30.63
C ALA A 19 -4.82 -5.69 29.68
N LEU A 20 -4.85 -4.52 29.02
CA LEU A 20 -3.76 -4.05 28.17
C LEU A 20 -2.49 -3.76 28.99
N ARG A 21 -2.64 -3.16 30.18
CA ARG A 21 -1.52 -2.96 31.11
C ARG A 21 -0.95 -4.29 31.58
N GLY A 22 -1.80 -5.23 31.98
CA GLY A 22 -1.39 -6.58 32.37
C GLY A 22 -0.67 -7.33 31.25
N ALA A 23 -1.14 -7.20 30.00
CA ALA A 23 -0.47 -7.78 28.83
C ALA A 23 0.89 -7.10 28.57
N ALA A 24 0.96 -5.77 28.60
CA ALA A 24 2.20 -5.02 28.40
C ALA A 24 3.25 -5.31 29.48
N ASP A 25 2.83 -5.47 30.74
CA ASP A 25 3.71 -5.76 31.87
C ASP A 25 4.11 -7.25 31.94
N GLY A 26 3.23 -8.14 31.46
CA GLY A 26 3.42 -9.60 31.54
C GLY A 26 4.13 -10.21 30.33
N ILE A 27 4.05 -9.58 29.16
CA ILE A 27 4.69 -10.08 27.94
C ILE A 27 6.18 -9.74 27.95
N LYS A 28 7.00 -10.77 27.77
CA LYS A 28 8.45 -10.69 27.63
C LYS A 28 8.91 -11.54 26.45
N HIS A 29 10.21 -11.52 26.19
CA HIS A 29 10.80 -12.38 25.17
C HIS A 29 11.17 -13.74 25.74
N CYS A 30 10.82 -14.80 25.01
CA CYS A 30 11.26 -16.16 25.26
C CYS A 30 12.79 -16.19 25.33
N SER A 31 13.34 -16.76 26.40
CA SER A 31 14.79 -16.85 26.60
C SER A 31 15.48 -17.60 25.45
N ARG A 32 14.75 -18.53 24.83
CA ARG A 32 15.20 -19.41 23.73
C ARG A 32 15.02 -18.82 22.32
N CYS A 33 13.79 -18.69 21.83
CA CYS A 33 13.52 -18.30 20.43
C CYS A 33 13.28 -16.81 20.24
N ASN A 34 13.37 -16.02 21.31
CA ASN A 34 13.13 -14.58 21.31
C ASN A 34 11.69 -14.13 20.97
N THR A 35 10.73 -15.03 20.74
CA THR A 35 9.32 -14.65 20.51
C THR A 35 8.63 -14.09 21.76
N PHE A 36 7.45 -13.48 21.61
CA PHE A 36 6.66 -12.99 22.76
C PHE A 36 6.04 -14.13 23.57
N THR A 37 6.13 -14.04 24.90
CA THR A 37 5.55 -15.00 25.84
C THR A 37 5.41 -14.40 27.23
N GLU A 38 4.47 -14.91 28.03
CA GLU A 38 4.34 -14.58 29.45
C GLU A 38 5.25 -15.46 30.35
N GLN A 39 5.79 -16.55 29.79
CA GLN A 39 6.66 -17.51 30.48
C GLN A 39 8.14 -17.24 30.17
N ASP A 40 9.07 -17.84 30.89
CA ASP A 40 10.50 -17.73 30.52
C ASP A 40 10.77 -18.39 29.15
N ILE A 41 10.13 -19.53 28.90
CA ILE A 41 10.22 -20.29 27.65
C ILE A 41 8.81 -20.47 27.10
N CYS A 42 8.60 -20.14 25.83
CA CYS A 42 7.29 -20.28 25.18
C CYS A 42 6.90 -21.75 24.95
N SER A 43 5.59 -22.01 24.78
CA SER A 43 5.05 -23.35 24.52
C SER A 43 5.68 -24.03 23.30
N THR A 44 5.97 -23.28 22.24
CA THR A 44 6.67 -23.77 21.04
C THR A 44 8.05 -24.33 21.37
N CYS A 45 8.81 -23.67 22.25
CA CYS A 45 10.15 -24.10 22.66
C CYS A 45 10.17 -25.20 23.72
N LEU A 46 9.03 -25.43 24.39
CA LEU A 46 8.84 -26.52 25.36
C LEU A 46 8.34 -27.81 24.70
N ASP A 47 7.88 -27.75 23.44
CA ASP A 47 7.41 -28.94 22.73
C ASP A 47 8.57 -29.88 22.37
N GLU A 48 8.72 -30.95 23.14
CA GLU A 48 9.74 -31.98 22.96
C GLU A 48 9.61 -32.78 21.65
N ARG A 49 8.45 -32.69 20.97
CA ARG A 49 8.25 -33.36 19.68
C ARG A 49 8.95 -32.66 18.52
N ARG A 50 9.52 -31.47 18.76
CA ARG A 50 10.25 -30.71 17.75
C ARG A 50 11.62 -31.28 17.51
N ASP A 51 12.04 -31.18 16.26
CA ASP A 51 13.39 -31.52 15.83
C ASP A 51 14.37 -30.43 16.28
N ALA A 52 15.18 -30.74 17.29
CA ALA A 52 16.21 -29.86 17.81
C ALA A 52 17.38 -29.64 16.85
N SER A 53 17.50 -30.46 15.80
CA SER A 53 18.55 -30.32 14.79
C SER A 53 18.27 -29.24 13.75
N LEU A 54 17.02 -28.76 13.67
CA LEU A 54 16.57 -27.75 12.72
C LEU A 54 16.21 -26.46 13.44
N LEU A 55 16.76 -25.34 12.97
CA LEU A 55 16.43 -24.01 13.46
C LEU A 55 15.95 -23.12 12.30
N CYS A 56 14.77 -22.54 12.42
CA CYS A 56 14.22 -21.60 11.44
C CYS A 56 14.31 -20.17 11.99
N VAL A 57 14.99 -19.30 11.24
CA VAL A 57 15.18 -17.90 11.61
C VAL A 57 14.21 -17.04 10.82
N VAL A 58 13.38 -16.28 11.52
CA VAL A 58 12.35 -15.40 10.94
C VAL A 58 12.51 -13.96 11.42
N GLU A 59 11.95 -13.00 10.69
CA GLU A 59 12.04 -11.57 11.03
C GLU A 59 11.17 -11.23 12.25
N THR A 60 9.91 -11.68 12.25
CA THR A 60 8.91 -11.25 13.23
C THR A 60 8.17 -12.43 13.88
N PRO A 61 7.52 -12.23 15.06
CA PRO A 61 6.67 -13.26 15.67
C PRO A 61 5.52 -13.69 14.75
N SER A 62 5.01 -12.79 13.92
CA SER A 62 3.97 -13.07 12.93
C SER A 62 4.43 -14.12 11.91
N ASP A 63 5.67 -14.02 11.44
CA ASP A 63 6.25 -15.00 10.51
C ASP A 63 6.39 -16.39 11.16
N GLN A 64 6.81 -16.43 12.44
CA GLN A 64 6.87 -17.67 13.20
C GLN A 64 5.48 -18.33 13.29
N ILE A 65 4.45 -17.56 13.64
CA ILE A 65 3.08 -18.05 13.76
C ILE A 65 2.59 -18.57 12.41
N MET A 66 2.91 -17.88 11.31
CA MET A 66 2.52 -18.29 9.96
C MET A 66 3.11 -19.65 9.58
N ILE A 67 4.42 -19.86 9.83
CA ILE A 67 5.06 -21.16 9.57
C ILE A 67 4.47 -22.25 10.47
N GLU A 68 4.22 -21.94 11.74
CA GLU A 68 3.67 -22.88 12.70
C GLU A 68 2.26 -23.36 12.33
N GLN A 69 1.42 -22.46 11.81
CA GLN A 69 0.06 -22.78 11.36
C GLN A 69 0.03 -23.75 10.16
N THR A 70 1.11 -23.86 9.39
CA THR A 70 1.19 -24.87 8.31
C THR A 70 1.24 -26.30 8.83
N LEU A 71 1.56 -26.50 10.12
CA LEU A 71 1.76 -27.80 10.78
C LEU A 71 2.78 -28.73 10.08
N THR A 72 3.56 -28.18 9.14
CA THR A 72 4.46 -28.94 8.27
C THR A 72 5.91 -28.86 8.78
N TYR A 73 6.30 -27.71 9.32
CA TYR A 73 7.62 -27.53 9.90
C TYR A 73 7.65 -28.04 11.35
N ARG A 74 8.60 -28.94 11.63
CA ARG A 74 8.77 -29.56 12.96
C ARG A 74 10.00 -29.09 13.72
N GLY A 75 10.81 -28.21 13.13
CA GLY A 75 12.01 -27.71 13.79
C GLY A 75 11.71 -26.62 14.82
N GLN A 76 12.78 -26.08 15.38
CA GLN A 76 12.75 -24.97 16.32
C GLN A 76 12.83 -23.61 15.61
N TYR A 77 12.63 -22.52 16.34
CA TYR A 77 12.67 -21.16 15.78
C TYR A 77 13.63 -20.22 16.51
N PHE A 78 13.97 -19.14 15.83
CA PHE A 78 14.47 -17.90 16.41
C PHE A 78 13.87 -16.69 15.68
N VAL A 79 13.45 -15.67 16.43
CA VAL A 79 12.83 -14.45 15.91
C VAL A 79 13.78 -13.27 16.06
N LEU A 80 14.13 -12.61 14.95
CA LEU A 80 15.09 -11.51 14.91
C LEU A 80 14.55 -10.20 15.51
N MET A 81 13.24 -10.01 15.54
CA MET A 81 12.58 -8.73 15.88
C MET A 81 12.87 -7.61 14.89
N GLY A 82 13.08 -7.97 13.63
CA GLY A 82 13.33 -7.04 12.54
C GLY A 82 14.38 -7.55 11.56
N ARG A 83 14.96 -6.60 10.84
CA ARG A 83 15.93 -6.81 9.76
C ARG A 83 17.00 -5.72 9.78
N LEU A 84 18.15 -5.98 9.18
CA LEU A 84 19.21 -5.00 9.04
C LEU A 84 18.73 -3.83 8.17
N SER A 85 18.88 -2.61 8.67
CA SER A 85 18.66 -1.39 7.92
C SER A 85 19.72 -0.36 8.29
N PRO A 86 20.83 -0.28 7.53
CA PRO A 86 21.88 0.71 7.78
C PRO A 86 21.37 2.16 7.69
N LEU A 87 20.38 2.41 6.82
CA LEU A 87 19.78 3.73 6.65
C LEU A 87 19.00 4.17 7.89
N ASP A 88 18.37 3.23 8.59
CA ASP A 88 17.61 3.50 9.83
C ASP A 88 18.46 3.30 11.10
N GLY A 89 19.77 3.04 10.95
CA GLY A 89 20.68 2.77 12.06
C GLY A 89 20.44 1.42 12.76
N ILE A 90 19.70 0.50 12.14
CA ILE A 90 19.40 -0.84 12.69
C ILE A 90 20.49 -1.81 12.26
N GLY A 91 21.34 -2.18 13.22
CA GLY A 91 22.47 -3.08 13.03
C GLY A 91 22.25 -4.50 13.61
N PRO A 92 23.31 -5.31 13.61
CA PRO A 92 23.29 -6.69 14.12
C PRO A 92 22.83 -6.86 15.58
N ARG A 93 23.10 -5.87 16.44
CA ARG A 93 22.75 -5.95 17.86
C ARG A 93 21.26 -5.73 18.07
N GLU A 94 20.69 -4.81 17.30
CA GLU A 94 19.29 -4.39 17.34
C GLU A 94 18.36 -5.52 16.92
N ILE A 95 18.81 -6.40 16.01
CA ILE A 95 18.08 -7.61 15.59
C ILE A 95 18.54 -8.89 16.32
N HIS A 96 19.24 -8.72 17.45
CA HIS A 96 19.60 -9.79 18.37
C HIS A 96 20.44 -10.94 17.78
N LEU A 97 21.37 -10.65 16.85
CA LEU A 97 22.20 -11.70 16.24
C LEU A 97 23.10 -12.44 17.24
N ASP A 98 23.53 -11.79 18.32
CA ASP A 98 24.30 -12.44 19.38
C ASP A 98 23.49 -13.57 20.06
N ARG A 99 22.19 -13.35 20.25
CA ARG A 99 21.28 -14.35 20.83
C ARG A 99 20.96 -15.46 19.83
N LEU A 100 20.80 -15.14 18.56
CA LEU A 100 20.66 -16.14 17.50
C LEU A 100 21.87 -17.07 17.48
N LEU A 101 23.07 -16.49 17.53
CA LEU A 101 24.30 -17.24 17.53
C LEU A 101 24.39 -18.19 18.73
N ALA A 102 24.10 -17.70 19.93
CA ALA A 102 24.02 -18.53 21.13
C ALA A 102 22.99 -19.66 20.96
N ARG A 103 21.78 -19.36 20.50
CA ARG A 103 20.71 -20.34 20.25
C ARG A 103 21.12 -21.41 19.24
N ALA A 104 21.89 -21.05 18.21
CA ALA A 104 22.32 -21.96 17.16
C ALA A 104 23.54 -22.82 17.55
N THR A 105 24.38 -22.35 18.49
CA THR A 105 25.64 -23.04 18.83
C THR A 105 25.69 -23.68 20.22
N ASP A 106 24.85 -23.24 21.16
CA ASP A 106 24.82 -23.77 22.52
C ASP A 106 23.81 -24.92 22.63
N PRO A 107 24.25 -26.18 22.84
CA PRO A 107 23.34 -27.31 22.99
C PRO A 107 22.39 -27.18 24.18
N ALA A 108 22.75 -26.43 25.23
CA ALA A 108 21.89 -26.19 26.39
C ALA A 108 20.68 -25.30 26.06
N MET A 109 20.78 -24.54 24.96
CA MET A 109 19.75 -23.61 24.53
C MET A 109 18.68 -24.25 23.66
N GLY A 110 18.55 -25.58 23.55
CA GLY A 110 17.47 -26.20 22.76
C GLY A 110 17.85 -27.52 22.05
N GLY A 111 19.07 -28.00 22.21
CA GLY A 111 19.59 -29.20 21.53
C GLY A 111 20.52 -28.86 20.35
N PRO A 112 21.19 -29.86 19.76
CA PRO A 112 22.25 -29.62 18.79
C PRO A 112 21.69 -29.26 17.41
N VAL A 113 21.77 -27.98 17.04
CA VAL A 113 21.37 -27.50 15.70
C VAL A 113 22.41 -27.92 14.67
N THR A 114 21.96 -28.55 13.58
CA THR A 114 22.82 -28.96 12.45
C THR A 114 22.51 -28.14 11.19
N GLU A 115 21.26 -27.73 11.02
CA GLU A 115 20.81 -26.91 9.91
C GLU A 115 19.99 -25.70 10.37
N VAL A 116 20.32 -24.55 9.81
CA VAL A 116 19.60 -23.30 10.00
C VAL A 116 18.93 -22.89 8.70
N ILE A 117 17.60 -22.78 8.72
CA ILE A 117 16.79 -22.29 7.62
C ILE A 117 16.57 -20.79 7.85
N VAL A 118 17.06 -19.94 6.94
CA VAL A 118 16.80 -18.50 7.01
C VAL A 118 15.56 -18.18 6.18
N ALA A 119 14.50 -17.79 6.88
CA ALA A 119 13.18 -17.48 6.35
C ALA A 119 12.86 -15.98 6.52
N THR A 120 13.80 -15.12 6.13
CA THR A 120 13.56 -13.67 6.00
C THR A 120 12.83 -13.36 4.69
N ASN A 121 12.17 -12.21 4.65
CA ASN A 121 11.40 -11.75 3.53
C ASN A 121 12.29 -11.44 2.31
N PHE A 122 11.75 -11.53 1.10
CA PHE A 122 12.47 -11.31 -0.16
C PHE A 122 12.51 -9.82 -0.57
N THR A 123 12.78 -8.96 0.40
CA THR A 123 13.02 -7.52 0.20
C THR A 123 14.53 -7.26 0.16
N SER A 124 14.97 -6.10 -0.34
CA SER A 124 16.40 -5.73 -0.34
C SER A 124 17.05 -5.87 1.04
N GLU A 125 16.37 -5.39 2.08
CA GLU A 125 16.80 -5.47 3.48
C GLU A 125 16.74 -6.90 4.02
N GLY A 126 15.69 -7.66 3.68
CA GLY A 126 15.55 -9.06 4.07
C GLY A 126 16.57 -9.98 3.39
N GLU A 127 16.97 -9.68 2.15
CA GLU A 127 18.06 -10.36 1.44
C GLU A 127 19.42 -10.06 2.06
N ALA A 128 19.70 -8.79 2.37
CA ALA A 128 20.91 -8.40 3.06
C ALA A 128 21.00 -9.06 4.45
N THR A 129 19.90 -9.08 5.20
CA THR A 129 19.81 -9.73 6.51
C THR A 129 20.08 -11.23 6.41
N ALA A 130 19.46 -11.93 5.46
CA ALA A 130 19.70 -13.36 5.28
C ALA A 130 21.13 -13.68 4.83
N HIS A 131 21.72 -12.85 3.96
CA HIS A 131 23.10 -13.01 3.56
C HIS A 131 24.03 -12.88 4.78
N TYR A 132 23.84 -11.83 5.58
CA TYR A 132 24.64 -11.59 6.78
C TYR A 132 24.51 -12.71 7.82
N VAL A 133 23.27 -13.10 8.15
CA VAL A 133 22.98 -14.20 9.08
C VAL A 133 23.59 -15.51 8.57
N GLY A 134 23.46 -15.78 7.27
CA GLY A 134 23.99 -16.99 6.66
C GLY A 134 25.51 -17.08 6.73
N GLU A 135 26.25 -16.02 6.38
CA GLU A 135 27.71 -16.00 6.48
C GLU A 135 28.19 -16.12 7.93
N MET A 136 27.53 -15.43 8.85
CA MET A 136 27.82 -15.51 10.29
C MET A 136 27.71 -16.94 10.83
N LEU A 137 26.64 -17.66 10.47
CA LEU A 137 26.40 -19.02 10.96
C LEU A 137 27.26 -20.07 10.24
N LYS A 138 27.50 -19.92 8.93
CA LYS A 138 28.45 -20.77 8.19
C LYS A 138 29.86 -20.67 8.75
N ALA A 139 30.29 -19.48 9.17
CA ALA A 139 31.59 -19.29 9.82
C ALA A 139 31.73 -20.06 11.14
N ARG A 140 30.63 -20.53 11.73
CA ARG A 140 30.60 -21.43 12.89
C ARG A 140 30.39 -22.91 12.54
N GLY A 141 30.43 -23.27 11.25
CA GLY A 141 30.31 -24.64 10.78
C GLY A 141 28.87 -25.16 10.67
N LEU A 142 27.86 -24.29 10.74
CA LEU A 142 26.45 -24.68 10.58
C LEU A 142 26.07 -24.74 9.10
N LYS A 143 25.24 -25.73 8.74
CA LYS A 143 24.61 -25.77 7.42
C LYS A 143 23.53 -24.69 7.39
N VAL A 144 23.60 -23.77 6.43
CA VAL A 144 22.57 -22.74 6.25
C VAL A 144 21.84 -22.96 4.94
N SER A 145 20.52 -23.07 5.00
CA SER A 145 19.63 -23.12 3.86
C SER A 145 18.70 -21.90 3.85
N ARG A 146 18.16 -21.59 2.68
CA ARG A 146 17.18 -20.52 2.47
C ARG A 146 15.95 -21.14 1.85
N LEU A 147 14.76 -20.68 2.23
CA LEU A 147 13.53 -21.12 1.56
C LEU A 147 13.64 -20.82 0.06
N ALA A 148 13.49 -21.85 -0.77
CA ALA A 148 13.60 -21.73 -2.21
C ALA A 148 12.43 -20.94 -2.78
N ARG A 149 12.71 -20.07 -3.75
CA ARG A 149 11.67 -19.45 -4.59
C ARG A 149 11.17 -20.54 -5.54
N GLY A 150 9.86 -20.70 -5.67
CA GLY A 150 9.25 -21.53 -6.72
C GLY A 150 9.41 -20.95 -8.14
N VAL A 151 10.47 -20.18 -8.41
CA VAL A 151 10.75 -19.56 -9.72
C VAL A 151 12.26 -19.66 -9.99
N PRO A 152 12.67 -20.26 -11.12
CA PRO A 152 14.08 -20.37 -11.47
C PRO A 152 14.68 -19.01 -11.80
N VAL A 153 15.97 -18.85 -11.54
CA VAL A 153 16.75 -17.68 -11.96
C VAL A 153 16.74 -17.62 -13.49
N GLY A 154 16.08 -16.61 -14.07
CA GLY A 154 16.05 -16.36 -15.51
C GLY A 154 14.78 -16.79 -16.26
N GLY A 155 13.71 -17.18 -15.58
CA GLY A 155 12.38 -17.35 -16.21
C GLY A 155 11.60 -16.03 -16.20
N GLU A 156 11.16 -15.57 -17.37
CA GLU A 156 10.37 -14.33 -17.53
C GLU A 156 9.03 -14.42 -16.78
N LEU A 157 8.74 -13.37 -15.99
CA LEU A 157 7.65 -13.23 -15.02
C LEU A 157 6.24 -13.05 -15.65
N GLU A 158 6.03 -13.47 -16.90
CA GLU A 158 4.81 -13.12 -17.64
C GLU A 158 3.70 -14.18 -17.58
N TYR A 159 3.94 -15.36 -16.99
CA TYR A 159 2.92 -16.41 -16.90
C TYR A 159 2.95 -17.19 -15.59
N VAL A 160 2.78 -16.50 -14.45
CA VAL A 160 2.42 -17.18 -13.19
C VAL A 160 1.04 -16.72 -12.77
N ASP A 161 0.08 -17.63 -12.85
CA ASP A 161 -1.31 -17.45 -12.45
C ASP A 161 -1.38 -17.03 -10.97
N ALA A 162 -2.17 -15.99 -10.67
CA ALA A 162 -2.35 -15.42 -9.33
C ALA A 162 -2.90 -16.46 -8.33
N GLY A 163 -3.52 -17.54 -8.82
CA GLY A 163 -3.94 -18.69 -8.01
C GLY A 163 -2.80 -19.59 -7.50
N THR A 164 -1.59 -19.46 -8.04
CA THR A 164 -0.42 -20.27 -7.60
C THR A 164 0.43 -19.54 -6.54
N ILE A 165 0.16 -18.24 -6.31
CA ILE A 165 0.99 -17.34 -5.46
C ILE A 165 0.39 -17.08 -4.07
N ALA A 166 -0.84 -17.53 -3.77
CA ALA A 166 -1.42 -17.40 -2.43
C ALA A 166 -2.18 -18.66 -2.03
N GLY A 167 -1.48 -19.60 -1.39
CA GLY A 167 -2.06 -20.82 -0.84
C GLY A 167 -2.80 -20.64 0.49
N VAL A 168 -3.16 -19.41 0.88
CA VAL A 168 -3.96 -19.16 2.08
C VAL A 168 -5.12 -18.24 1.70
N GLN A 169 -6.32 -18.83 1.62
CA GLN A 169 -7.55 -18.06 1.69
C GLN A 169 -8.00 -18.01 3.14
N LEU A 170 -8.26 -16.81 3.65
CA LEU A 170 -8.89 -16.63 4.95
C LEU A 170 -10.24 -17.37 4.94
N THR A 171 -10.53 -18.11 6.01
CA THR A 171 -11.91 -18.57 6.25
C THR A 171 -12.81 -17.35 6.43
N GLU A 172 -14.12 -17.43 6.21
CA GLU A 172 -15.03 -16.28 6.45
C GLU A 172 -14.84 -15.67 7.86
N ALA A 173 -14.63 -16.52 8.86
CA ALA A 173 -14.32 -16.10 10.23
C ALA A 173 -12.94 -15.45 10.35
N GLY A 174 -11.93 -15.98 9.64
CA GLY A 174 -10.58 -15.41 9.58
C GLY A 174 -10.55 -14.05 8.86
N GLN A 175 -11.38 -13.87 7.83
CA GLN A 175 -11.50 -12.63 7.07
C GLN A 175 -12.21 -11.55 7.89
N ALA A 176 -13.26 -11.93 8.62
CA ALA A 176 -13.91 -11.06 9.61
C ALA A 176 -12.97 -10.68 10.76
N CYS A 177 -12.20 -11.64 11.29
CA CYS A 177 -11.25 -11.40 12.37
C CYS A 177 -10.08 -10.50 11.94
N PHE A 178 -9.51 -10.77 10.76
CA PHE A 178 -8.42 -9.96 10.19
C PHE A 178 -8.85 -8.50 9.96
N HIS A 179 -10.06 -8.29 9.43
CA HIS A 179 -10.64 -6.96 9.26
C HIS A 179 -10.77 -6.21 10.59
N HIS A 180 -11.21 -6.89 11.65
CA HIS A 180 -11.32 -6.30 12.98
C HIS A 180 -9.95 -6.10 13.66
N ALA A 181 -8.99 -7.00 13.49
CA ALA A 181 -7.65 -6.89 14.05
C ALA A 181 -6.89 -5.70 13.45
N LEU A 182 -6.96 -5.50 12.13
CA LEU A 182 -6.42 -4.32 11.47
C LEU A 182 -7.07 -3.03 11.97
N THR A 183 -8.40 -3.03 12.13
CA THR A 183 -9.13 -1.86 12.66
C THR A 183 -8.68 -1.52 14.08
N ILE A 184 -8.43 -2.52 14.94
CA ILE A 184 -7.94 -2.30 16.32
C ILE A 184 -6.52 -1.74 16.32
N LEU A 185 -5.61 -2.29 15.50
CA LEU A 185 -4.24 -1.79 15.41
C LEU A 185 -4.20 -0.34 14.93
N GLN A 186 -5.01 -0.02 13.91
CA GLN A 186 -5.17 1.34 13.41
C GLN A 186 -5.82 2.27 14.44
N ASP A 187 -6.77 1.79 15.24
CA ASP A 187 -7.37 2.56 16.34
C ASP A 187 -6.33 2.89 17.42
N VAL A 188 -5.39 1.98 17.69
CA VAL A 188 -4.27 2.20 18.63
C VAL A 188 -3.27 3.21 18.08
N GLU A 189 -2.89 3.13 16.80
CA GLU A 189 -2.05 4.13 16.12
C GLU A 189 -2.72 5.51 16.08
N ARG A 190 -4.03 5.55 15.80
CA ARG A 190 -4.86 6.76 15.83
C ARG A 190 -4.90 7.39 17.23
N MET A 191 -4.97 6.57 18.28
CA MET A 191 -4.91 7.04 19.66
C MET A 191 -3.55 7.66 19.99
N ALA A 192 -2.46 7.08 19.50
CA ALA A 192 -1.10 7.62 19.65
C ALA A 192 -0.93 8.96 18.91
N GLY A 193 -1.47 9.09 17.68
CA GLY A 193 -1.50 10.35 16.94
C GLY A 193 -2.27 11.46 17.65
N VAL A 194 -3.49 11.15 18.14
CA VAL A 194 -4.34 12.09 18.90
C VAL A 194 -3.68 12.54 20.21
N MET A 195 -2.88 11.68 20.86
CA MET A 195 -2.13 12.02 22.08
C MET A 195 -0.87 12.86 21.79
N SER A 196 -0.18 12.62 20.67
CA SER A 196 0.97 13.41 20.19
C SER A 196 0.58 14.85 19.80
N ASP A 197 -0.62 15.01 19.22
CA ASP A 197 -1.17 16.31 18.82
C ASP A 197 -1.49 17.21 20.04
N TYR A 198 -1.87 16.62 21.18
CA TYR A 198 -2.13 17.35 22.42
C TYR A 198 -0.85 17.93 23.08
N ALA A 199 0.31 17.32 22.83
CA ALA A 199 1.59 17.74 23.40
C ALA A 199 2.34 18.80 22.57
N SER A 200 1.98 18.97 21.28
CA SER A 200 2.71 19.82 20.32
C SER A 200 1.91 21.03 19.80
N GLY A 201 0.62 21.16 20.14
CA GLY A 201 -0.23 22.27 19.71
C GLY A 201 -0.72 22.19 18.26
N VAL A 202 -0.45 21.07 17.58
CA VAL A 202 -0.98 20.74 16.24
C VAL A 202 -2.42 20.23 16.40
N ARG A 203 -3.36 20.72 15.58
CA ARG A 203 -4.77 20.29 15.61
C ARG A 203 -5.07 19.39 14.41
N GLY A 204 -4.62 18.14 14.48
CA GLY A 204 -5.11 17.04 13.64
C GLY A 204 -4.39 16.83 12.31
N GLN A 205 -4.38 15.58 11.88
CA GLN A 205 -3.83 15.09 10.61
C GLN A 205 -4.94 14.51 9.73
N VAL A 206 -4.80 14.64 8.41
CA VAL A 206 -5.67 14.00 7.42
C VAL A 206 -4.82 13.28 6.37
N ARG A 207 -5.03 11.98 6.21
CA ARG A 207 -4.40 11.15 5.18
C ARG A 207 -5.25 11.16 3.92
N VAL A 208 -4.66 11.65 2.84
CA VAL A 208 -5.31 11.84 1.55
C VAL A 208 -4.60 10.98 0.51
N CYS A 209 -5.34 10.12 -0.18
CA CYS A 209 -4.82 9.47 -1.39
C CYS A 209 -5.51 10.06 -2.62
N ALA A 210 -4.76 10.39 -3.67
CA ALA A 210 -5.33 10.99 -4.88
C ALA A 210 -4.69 10.43 -6.14
N ASN A 211 -5.47 10.30 -7.21
CA ASN A 211 -4.93 9.88 -8.49
C ASN A 211 -4.22 11.02 -9.21
N THR A 212 -3.39 10.67 -10.19
CA THR A 212 -2.62 11.62 -11.00
C THR A 212 -3.50 12.71 -11.62
N SER A 213 -4.72 12.37 -12.06
CA SER A 213 -5.64 13.34 -12.69
C SER A 213 -6.08 14.43 -11.70
N ALA A 214 -6.32 14.10 -10.43
CA ALA A 214 -6.69 15.07 -9.42
C ALA A 214 -5.51 15.97 -9.03
N ILE A 215 -4.33 15.36 -8.81
CA ILE A 215 -3.10 16.04 -8.39
C ILE A 215 -2.61 17.02 -9.46
N THR A 216 -2.75 16.67 -10.73
CA THR A 216 -2.25 17.51 -11.83
C THR A 216 -3.18 18.66 -12.23
N GLN A 217 -4.46 18.65 -11.82
CA GLN A 217 -5.45 19.59 -12.33
C GLN A 217 -6.12 20.50 -11.28
N PHE A 218 -6.43 19.99 -10.08
CA PHE A 218 -7.34 20.67 -9.16
C PHE A 218 -6.84 20.68 -7.71
N LEU A 219 -6.34 19.53 -7.26
CA LEU A 219 -6.06 19.30 -5.85
C LEU A 219 -5.00 20.24 -5.25
N PRO A 220 -3.91 20.62 -5.95
CA PRO A 220 -2.90 21.50 -5.36
C PRO A 220 -3.47 22.86 -4.94
N ASP A 221 -4.28 23.50 -5.77
CA ASP A 221 -4.85 24.82 -5.49
C ASP A 221 -5.91 24.75 -4.39
N ASP A 222 -6.73 23.69 -4.40
CA ASP A 222 -7.71 23.42 -3.35
C ASP A 222 -7.01 23.17 -2.00
N LEU A 223 -5.92 22.38 -1.97
CA LEU A 223 -5.14 22.14 -0.75
C LEU A 223 -4.42 23.40 -0.27
N ALA A 224 -3.86 24.20 -1.19
CA ALA A 224 -3.22 25.46 -0.83
C ALA A 224 -4.20 26.40 -0.12
N THR A 225 -5.43 26.51 -0.64
CA THR A 225 -6.49 27.32 -0.04
C THR A 225 -6.93 26.76 1.30
N PHE A 226 -7.11 25.44 1.42
CA PHE A 226 -7.46 24.78 2.67
C PHE A 226 -6.41 24.98 3.76
N MET A 227 -5.13 24.76 3.43
CA MET A 227 -4.01 24.87 4.36
C MET A 227 -3.78 26.31 4.82
N ALA A 228 -4.08 27.30 3.97
CA ALA A 228 -4.08 28.70 4.37
C ALA A 228 -5.18 29.03 5.40
N LEU A 229 -6.37 28.43 5.26
CA LEU A 229 -7.48 28.59 6.21
C LEU A 229 -7.29 27.78 7.51
N HIS A 230 -6.56 26.67 7.43
CA HIS A 230 -6.35 25.74 8.54
C HIS A 230 -4.85 25.40 8.75
N PRO A 231 -4.02 26.37 9.16
CA PRO A 231 -2.56 26.21 9.20
C PRO A 231 -2.05 25.19 10.22
N THR A 232 -2.91 24.76 11.15
CA THR A 232 -2.58 23.76 12.18
C THR A 232 -2.97 22.33 11.80
N ILE A 233 -3.62 22.12 10.66
CA ILE A 233 -3.98 20.78 10.15
C ILE A 233 -2.85 20.29 9.23
N ARG A 234 -2.34 19.09 9.50
CA ARG A 234 -1.35 18.44 8.62
C ARG A 234 -2.06 17.58 7.57
N ILE A 235 -1.75 17.79 6.30
CA ILE A 235 -2.18 16.92 5.20
C ILE A 235 -1.03 16.00 4.82
N GLU A 236 -1.30 14.70 4.80
CA GLU A 236 -0.41 13.69 4.24
C GLU A 236 -1.01 13.21 2.92
N LEU A 237 -0.41 13.61 1.80
CA LEU A 237 -0.89 13.30 0.46
C LEU A 237 -0.03 12.20 -0.18
N GLU A 238 -0.68 11.16 -0.67
CA GLU A 238 -0.03 10.08 -1.42
C GLU A 238 -0.69 9.92 -2.80
N GLU A 239 0.14 9.83 -3.85
CA GLU A 239 -0.32 9.54 -5.21
C GLU A 239 -0.49 8.03 -5.40
N GLN A 240 -1.68 7.59 -5.80
CA GLN A 240 -2.01 6.18 -6.00
C GLN A 240 -2.97 5.98 -7.18
N ASN A 241 -3.08 4.76 -7.72
CA ASN A 241 -4.09 4.48 -8.75
C ASN A 241 -5.49 4.44 -8.13
N SER A 242 -6.52 4.78 -8.91
CA SER A 242 -7.91 4.85 -8.42
C SER A 242 -8.36 3.60 -7.66
N SER A 243 -7.99 2.40 -8.12
CA SER A 243 -8.30 1.13 -7.44
C SER A 243 -7.59 0.97 -6.10
N GLU A 244 -6.32 1.37 -6.02
CA GLU A 244 -5.51 1.33 -4.80
C GLU A 244 -6.01 2.35 -3.77
N ILE A 245 -6.52 3.50 -4.24
CA ILE A 245 -7.17 4.52 -3.39
C ILE A 245 -8.44 3.95 -2.74
N VAL A 246 -9.29 3.29 -3.53
CA VAL A 246 -10.50 2.64 -2.99
C VAL A 246 -10.12 1.60 -1.95
N ALA A 247 -9.14 0.74 -2.24
CA ALA A 247 -8.65 -0.26 -1.28
C ALA A 247 -8.14 0.39 0.01
N ALA A 248 -7.35 1.47 -0.10
CA ALA A 248 -6.85 2.22 1.04
C ALA A 248 -7.95 2.81 1.92
N LEU A 249 -9.05 3.29 1.33
CA LEU A 249 -10.20 3.79 2.09
C LEU A 249 -10.97 2.67 2.80
N VAL A 250 -11.23 1.55 2.11
CA VAL A 250 -11.94 0.40 2.69
C VAL A 250 -11.14 -0.19 3.87
N GLU A 251 -9.82 -0.23 3.73
CA GLU A 251 -8.87 -0.72 4.73
C GLU A 251 -8.51 0.35 5.80
N ASN A 252 -9.15 1.53 5.79
CA ASN A 252 -8.83 2.69 6.65
C ASN A 252 -7.35 3.14 6.64
N ARG A 253 -6.59 2.83 5.58
CA ARG A 253 -5.23 3.36 5.35
C ARG A 253 -5.24 4.82 4.90
N ALA A 254 -6.36 5.30 4.37
CA ALA A 254 -6.59 6.71 4.04
C ALA A 254 -7.90 7.22 4.71
N ASP A 255 -7.97 8.52 4.96
CA ASP A 255 -9.19 9.16 5.51
C ASP A 255 -10.06 9.72 4.38
N VAL A 256 -9.42 10.27 3.33
CA VAL A 256 -10.06 10.85 2.14
C VAL A 256 -9.37 10.33 0.89
N GLY A 257 -10.14 9.90 -0.11
CA GLY A 257 -9.59 9.44 -1.38
C GLY A 257 -10.21 10.15 -2.58
N ILE A 258 -9.38 10.55 -3.56
CA ILE A 258 -9.85 11.20 -4.79
C ILE A 258 -9.52 10.30 -5.98
N PHE A 259 -10.55 9.78 -6.62
CA PHE A 259 -10.43 8.81 -7.71
C PHE A 259 -11.42 9.09 -8.84
N ALA A 260 -11.20 8.45 -10.00
CA ALA A 260 -12.06 8.64 -11.17
C ALA A 260 -13.39 7.89 -11.02
N ASP A 261 -14.45 8.43 -11.60
CA ASP A 261 -15.73 7.74 -11.76
C ASP A 261 -15.55 6.38 -12.45
N ARG A 262 -16.51 5.48 -12.22
CA ARG A 262 -16.50 4.07 -12.69
C ARG A 262 -15.40 3.18 -12.11
N THR A 263 -14.57 3.70 -11.22
CA THR A 263 -13.79 2.85 -10.31
C THR A 263 -14.76 2.15 -9.35
N PRO A 264 -14.76 0.81 -9.23
CA PRO A 264 -15.62 0.12 -8.27
C PRO A 264 -15.31 0.60 -6.86
N SER A 265 -16.32 1.15 -6.15
CA SER A 265 -16.16 1.80 -4.85
C SER A 265 -17.19 1.31 -3.82
N ALA A 266 -17.57 0.03 -3.91
CA ALA A 266 -18.53 -0.58 -2.98
C ALA A 266 -18.04 -0.46 -1.52
N GLY A 267 -18.94 -0.10 -0.61
CA GLY A 267 -18.60 0.10 0.80
C GLY A 267 -18.01 1.47 1.14
N LEU A 268 -17.95 2.39 0.17
CA LEU A 268 -17.59 3.79 0.39
C LEU A 268 -18.79 4.72 0.17
N VAL A 269 -18.81 5.82 0.91
CA VAL A 269 -19.64 6.98 0.60
C VAL A 269 -18.85 7.87 -0.34
N THR A 270 -19.42 8.19 -1.49
CA THR A 270 -18.79 9.00 -2.53
C THR A 270 -19.58 10.27 -2.80
N VAL A 271 -18.87 11.37 -3.02
CA VAL A 271 -19.42 12.67 -3.43
C VAL A 271 -18.66 13.18 -4.65
N GLU A 272 -19.35 13.93 -5.52
CA GLU A 272 -18.71 14.53 -6.69
C GLU A 272 -17.74 15.64 -6.30
N TYR A 273 -16.51 15.57 -6.83
CA TYR A 273 -15.47 16.56 -6.56
C TYR A 273 -15.37 17.60 -7.68
N ARG A 274 -14.84 17.17 -8.84
CA ARG A 274 -14.58 18.00 -10.03
C ARG A 274 -14.87 17.19 -11.28
N GLN A 275 -15.12 17.88 -12.40
CA GLN A 275 -15.26 17.25 -13.71
C GLN A 275 -14.10 17.67 -14.59
N ASP A 276 -13.65 16.77 -15.45
CA ASP A 276 -12.68 17.06 -16.49
C ASP A 276 -13.12 16.54 -17.86
N GLU A 277 -12.42 16.99 -18.89
CA GLU A 277 -12.61 16.58 -20.27
C GLU A 277 -11.31 16.02 -20.83
N LEU A 278 -11.39 14.86 -21.45
CA LEU A 278 -10.30 14.24 -22.18
C LEU A 278 -10.16 14.81 -23.58
N VAL A 279 -8.92 15.09 -23.95
CA VAL A 279 -8.53 15.58 -25.27
C VAL A 279 -7.44 14.71 -25.85
N LEU A 280 -7.42 14.63 -27.16
CA LEU A 280 -6.30 14.07 -27.90
C LEU A 280 -5.21 15.14 -28.03
N VAL A 281 -3.98 14.73 -27.76
CA VAL A 281 -2.78 15.54 -27.94
C VAL A 281 -1.97 14.95 -29.08
N THR A 282 -1.57 15.81 -30.00
CA THR A 282 -0.88 15.44 -31.23
C THR A 282 0.31 16.37 -31.50
N PRO A 283 1.31 15.94 -32.30
CA PRO A 283 2.31 16.86 -32.85
C PRO A 283 1.65 17.96 -33.69
N PRO A 284 2.26 19.14 -33.84
CA PRO A 284 1.77 20.18 -34.74
C PRO A 284 1.69 19.66 -36.19
N GLY A 285 0.61 19.99 -36.89
CA GLY A 285 0.37 19.58 -38.29
C GLY A 285 -0.05 18.10 -38.44
N HIS A 286 -0.39 17.40 -37.35
CA HIS A 286 -0.91 16.05 -37.44
C HIS A 286 -2.28 16.04 -38.16
N PRO A 287 -2.61 15.05 -39.03
CA PRO A 287 -3.87 15.03 -39.78
C PRO A 287 -5.15 15.14 -38.93
N LEU A 288 -5.12 14.63 -37.69
CA LEU A 288 -6.25 14.75 -36.75
C LEU A 288 -6.41 16.16 -36.18
N SER A 289 -5.34 16.97 -36.13
CA SER A 289 -5.38 18.36 -35.65
C SER A 289 -6.05 19.31 -36.65
N GLU A 290 -6.01 18.99 -37.94
CA GLU A 290 -6.61 19.80 -39.00
C GLU A 290 -8.12 19.55 -39.16
N ARG A 291 -8.62 18.42 -38.65
CA ARG A 291 -10.02 17.97 -38.82
C ARG A 291 -11.01 18.58 -37.85
N GLY A 292 -10.56 19.31 -36.82
CA GLY A 292 -11.40 19.74 -35.71
C GLY A 292 -11.68 18.60 -34.71
N PRO A 293 -12.70 18.70 -33.84
CA PRO A 293 -13.03 17.64 -32.88
C PRO A 293 -13.26 16.30 -33.57
N VAL A 294 -12.67 15.22 -33.05
CA VAL A 294 -12.70 13.88 -33.65
C VAL A 294 -13.42 12.88 -32.76
N ARG A 295 -13.87 11.75 -33.33
CA ARG A 295 -14.32 10.61 -32.53
C ARG A 295 -13.10 9.79 -32.13
N TYR A 296 -13.13 9.16 -30.96
CA TYR A 296 -12.06 8.29 -30.50
C TYR A 296 -11.76 7.17 -31.51
N ALA A 297 -12.79 6.64 -32.16
CA ALA A 297 -12.63 5.67 -33.25
C ALA A 297 -11.66 6.17 -34.35
N ASP A 298 -11.71 7.44 -34.72
CA ASP A 298 -10.86 8.02 -35.78
C ASP A 298 -9.38 8.07 -35.38
N THR A 299 -9.10 8.02 -34.08
CA THR A 299 -7.75 8.06 -33.52
C THR A 299 -7.07 6.69 -33.50
N LEU A 300 -7.85 5.60 -33.53
CA LEU A 300 -7.36 4.20 -33.44
C LEU A 300 -6.60 3.72 -34.70
N GLU A 301 -6.48 4.55 -35.73
CA GLU A 301 -5.62 4.28 -36.88
C GLU A 301 -4.14 4.62 -36.62
N TYR A 302 -3.86 5.38 -35.56
CA TYR A 302 -2.54 5.91 -35.23
C TYR A 302 -1.92 5.19 -34.01
N ASP A 303 -0.60 5.31 -33.88
CA ASP A 303 0.14 4.79 -32.73
C ASP A 303 -0.08 5.66 -31.49
N PHE A 304 -0.25 5.03 -30.33
CA PHE A 304 -0.46 5.70 -29.06
C PHE A 304 0.78 5.73 -28.18
N VAL A 305 1.00 6.88 -27.55
CA VAL A 305 1.76 7.03 -26.31
C VAL A 305 0.74 7.05 -25.16
N SER A 306 0.82 6.10 -24.22
CA SER A 306 -0.17 5.98 -23.14
C SER A 306 0.45 5.73 -21.77
N LEU A 307 -0.41 5.82 -20.75
CA LEU A 307 -0.09 5.41 -19.38
C LEU A 307 -0.25 3.89 -19.21
N PRO A 308 0.29 3.28 -18.13
CA PRO A 308 0.01 1.89 -17.81
C PRO A 308 -1.49 1.64 -17.60
N GLN A 309 -1.98 0.46 -17.99
CA GLN A 309 -3.39 0.08 -17.91
C GLN A 309 -3.99 0.16 -16.49
N VAL A 310 -3.16 0.08 -15.44
CA VAL A 310 -3.58 0.24 -14.05
C VAL A 310 -4.14 1.63 -13.74
N THR A 311 -3.85 2.63 -14.58
CA THR A 311 -4.41 3.97 -14.44
C THR A 311 -5.84 4.04 -14.96
N SER A 312 -6.70 4.83 -14.32
CA SER A 312 -8.11 4.98 -14.74
C SER A 312 -8.26 5.52 -16.17
N LEU A 313 -7.31 6.33 -16.63
CA LEU A 313 -7.29 6.87 -17.98
C LEU A 313 -7.01 5.77 -19.02
N ALA A 314 -5.91 5.03 -18.87
CA ALA A 314 -5.54 4.00 -19.83
C ALA A 314 -6.55 2.84 -19.84
N ALA A 315 -7.06 2.44 -18.68
CA ALA A 315 -8.14 1.46 -18.57
C ALA A 315 -9.37 1.88 -19.39
N ARG A 316 -9.74 3.16 -19.31
CA ARG A 316 -10.88 3.70 -20.06
C ARG A 316 -10.65 3.67 -21.57
N LEU A 317 -9.47 4.11 -22.04
CA LEU A 317 -9.13 4.09 -23.47
C LEU A 317 -9.21 2.67 -24.04
N LEU A 318 -8.72 1.69 -23.28
CA LEU A 318 -8.73 0.30 -23.68
C LEU A 318 -10.16 -0.27 -23.70
N GLU A 319 -10.97 0.02 -22.68
CA GLU A 319 -12.39 -0.37 -22.62
C GLU A 319 -13.16 0.13 -23.85
N GLU A 320 -13.01 1.41 -24.20
CA GLU A 320 -13.72 2.00 -25.34
C GLU A 320 -13.17 1.50 -26.68
N SER A 321 -11.89 1.15 -26.77
CA SER A 321 -11.30 0.52 -27.96
C SER A 321 -11.89 -0.88 -28.16
N SER A 322 -11.98 -1.66 -27.08
CA SER A 322 -12.58 -3.00 -27.10
C SER A 322 -14.06 -2.97 -27.49
N ARG A 323 -14.85 -2.00 -27.00
CA ARG A 323 -16.26 -1.82 -27.39
C ARG A 323 -16.46 -1.51 -28.88
N LEU A 324 -15.45 -0.94 -29.53
CA LEU A 324 -15.47 -0.63 -30.95
C LEU A 324 -14.94 -1.79 -31.81
N ASP A 325 -14.52 -2.91 -31.20
CA ASP A 325 -13.81 -4.01 -31.86
C ASP A 325 -12.60 -3.54 -32.69
N ARG A 326 -11.91 -2.50 -32.21
CA ARG A 326 -10.73 -1.91 -32.87
C ARG A 326 -9.51 -2.04 -31.96
N PRO A 327 -8.34 -2.42 -32.52
CA PRO A 327 -7.14 -2.59 -31.71
C PRO A 327 -6.58 -1.25 -31.24
N PHE A 328 -6.19 -1.18 -29.97
CA PHE A 328 -5.45 -0.05 -29.41
C PHE A 328 -3.95 -0.22 -29.70
N ARG A 329 -3.40 0.59 -30.61
CA ARG A 329 -2.00 0.48 -31.07
C ARG A 329 -1.04 1.17 -30.09
N LEU A 330 -0.82 0.57 -28.92
CA LEU A 330 0.16 1.08 -27.96
C LEU A 330 1.57 0.92 -28.52
N ARG A 331 2.28 2.04 -28.69
CA ARG A 331 3.68 2.06 -29.15
C ARG A 331 4.66 2.40 -28.05
N ILE A 332 4.29 3.34 -27.18
CA ILE A 332 5.11 3.76 -26.04
C ILE A 332 4.25 3.83 -24.79
N GLN A 333 4.78 3.31 -23.69
CA GLN A 333 4.19 3.44 -22.37
C GLN A 333 5.07 4.32 -21.49
N VAL A 334 4.48 5.33 -20.85
CA VAL A 334 5.14 6.26 -19.92
C VAL A 334 4.33 6.41 -18.63
N ARG A 335 4.93 6.92 -17.56
CA ARG A 335 4.27 7.00 -16.23
C ARG A 335 3.73 8.38 -15.85
N SER A 336 3.87 9.40 -16.70
CA SER A 336 3.39 10.76 -16.40
C SER A 336 2.87 11.48 -17.65
N PHE A 337 2.01 12.48 -17.45
CA PHE A 337 1.48 13.31 -18.53
C PHE A 337 2.58 14.14 -19.21
N ASP A 338 3.53 14.69 -18.45
CA ASP A 338 4.68 15.42 -19.03
C ASP A 338 5.51 14.52 -19.96
N ALA A 339 5.83 13.30 -19.54
CA ALA A 339 6.54 12.34 -20.38
C ALA A 339 5.71 11.98 -21.62
N MET A 340 4.39 11.81 -21.49
CA MET A 340 3.51 11.54 -22.62
C MET A 340 3.56 12.67 -23.64
N CYS A 341 3.37 13.91 -23.19
CA CYS A 341 3.45 15.09 -24.04
C CYS A 341 4.80 15.22 -24.75
N ARG A 342 5.92 14.95 -24.06
CA ARG A 342 7.25 14.95 -24.69
C ARG A 342 7.41 13.89 -25.77
N MET A 343 6.93 12.66 -25.53
CA MET A 343 6.99 11.59 -26.53
C MET A 343 6.09 11.88 -27.74
N VAL A 344 4.92 12.47 -27.51
CA VAL A 344 4.03 12.95 -28.57
C VAL A 344 4.72 14.04 -29.38
N MET A 345 5.36 15.03 -28.73
CA MET A 345 6.10 16.09 -29.43
C MET A 345 7.25 15.53 -30.28
N ALA A 346 7.89 14.46 -29.83
CA ALA A 346 8.93 13.75 -30.58
C ALA A 346 8.39 12.95 -31.79
N GLY A 347 7.07 12.98 -32.05
CA GLY A 347 6.45 12.30 -33.19
C GLY A 347 6.30 10.80 -33.01
N LEU A 348 6.32 10.31 -31.76
CA LEU A 348 6.28 8.86 -31.46
C LEU A 348 4.86 8.30 -31.34
N GLY A 349 3.85 9.13 -31.57
CA GLY A 349 2.44 8.76 -31.55
C GLY A 349 1.55 9.93 -31.12
N VAL A 350 0.30 9.61 -30.80
CA VAL A 350 -0.69 10.51 -30.20
C VAL A 350 -0.98 10.09 -28.76
N GLY A 351 -1.46 11.02 -27.92
CA GLY A 351 -1.81 10.75 -26.53
C GLY A 351 -3.20 11.25 -26.19
N VAL A 352 -3.84 10.68 -25.18
CA VAL A 352 -5.08 11.24 -24.61
C VAL A 352 -4.81 11.58 -23.16
N LEU A 353 -5.19 12.78 -22.74
CA LEU A 353 -5.03 13.27 -21.37
C LEU A 353 -6.11 14.31 -21.03
N PRO A 354 -6.33 14.60 -19.73
CA PRO A 354 -7.20 15.69 -19.34
C PRO A 354 -6.76 17.03 -19.95
N ARG A 355 -7.72 17.83 -20.42
CA ARG A 355 -7.48 19.13 -21.07
C ARG A 355 -6.61 20.06 -20.21
N ILE A 356 -6.97 20.23 -18.94
CA ILE A 356 -6.26 21.14 -18.02
C ILE A 356 -4.81 20.69 -17.83
N ALA A 357 -4.57 19.38 -17.72
CA ALA A 357 -3.21 18.85 -17.63
C ALA A 357 -2.42 19.02 -18.94
N ALA A 358 -3.09 19.10 -20.09
CA ALA A 358 -2.46 19.25 -21.40
C ALA A 358 -2.10 20.71 -21.75
N GLU A 359 -2.87 21.68 -21.26
CA GLU A 359 -2.72 23.10 -21.60
C GLU A 359 -1.32 23.68 -21.36
N PRO A 360 -0.64 23.43 -20.22
CA PRO A 360 0.72 23.92 -20.00
C PRO A 360 1.73 23.38 -21.02
N HIS A 361 1.52 22.14 -21.48
CA HIS A 361 2.38 21.49 -22.47
C HIS A 361 2.18 22.03 -23.88
N VAL A 362 0.97 22.44 -24.22
CA VAL A 362 0.64 23.09 -25.50
C VAL A 362 1.31 24.45 -25.60
N GLN A 363 1.21 25.24 -24.53
CA GLN A 363 1.83 26.57 -24.47
C GLN A 363 3.36 26.51 -24.54
N SER A 364 3.97 25.47 -23.95
CA SER A 364 5.43 25.34 -23.87
C SER A 364 6.07 24.60 -25.04
N MET A 365 5.38 23.60 -25.63
CA MET A 365 5.95 22.71 -26.65
C MET A 365 5.29 22.82 -28.03
N GLY A 366 4.21 23.59 -28.18
CA GLY A 366 3.51 23.74 -29.47
C GLY A 366 2.71 22.51 -29.90
N LEU A 367 2.32 21.66 -28.94
CA LEU A 367 1.42 20.53 -29.20
C LEU A 367 0.04 21.00 -29.65
N SER A 368 -0.67 20.19 -30.42
CA SER A 368 -2.05 20.48 -30.83
C SER A 368 -3.06 19.69 -29.98
N LEU A 369 -4.05 20.39 -29.41
CA LEU A 369 -5.18 19.80 -28.70
C LEU A 369 -6.35 19.58 -29.65
N VAL A 370 -6.88 18.36 -29.66
CA VAL A 370 -8.05 17.98 -30.44
C VAL A 370 -9.12 17.45 -29.49
N GLY A 371 -10.31 18.04 -29.53
CA GLY A 371 -11.43 17.58 -28.69
C GLY A 371 -11.91 16.20 -29.11
N LEU A 372 -12.27 15.37 -28.13
CA LEU A 372 -12.96 14.09 -28.37
C LEU A 372 -14.47 14.30 -28.30
N GLN A 373 -15.20 13.81 -29.30
CA GLN A 373 -16.67 13.97 -29.38
C GLN A 373 -17.43 12.97 -28.49
N ASP A 374 -16.76 11.93 -28.01
CA ASP A 374 -17.38 10.84 -27.28
C ASP A 374 -17.86 11.28 -25.89
N ALA A 375 -19.08 10.91 -25.53
CA ALA A 375 -19.68 11.32 -24.25
C ALA A 375 -18.86 10.89 -23.02
N TRP A 376 -18.14 9.77 -23.12
CA TRP A 376 -17.28 9.25 -22.05
C TRP A 376 -16.00 10.07 -21.85
N ALA A 377 -15.64 10.96 -22.79
CA ALA A 377 -14.49 11.85 -22.67
C ALA A 377 -14.69 12.88 -21.54
N ARG A 378 -15.93 13.16 -21.13
CA ARG A 378 -16.23 13.89 -19.90
C ARG A 378 -16.23 12.94 -18.73
N ARG A 379 -15.42 13.22 -17.73
CA ARG A 379 -15.25 12.37 -16.55
C ARG A 379 -15.53 13.15 -15.29
N THR A 380 -15.90 12.41 -14.25
CA THR A 380 -16.11 12.98 -12.92
C THR A 380 -15.06 12.39 -12.00
N LEU A 381 -14.34 13.24 -11.27
CA LEU A 381 -13.55 12.82 -10.13
C LEU A 381 -14.45 12.81 -8.89
N LEU A 382 -14.31 11.76 -8.10
CA LEU A 382 -15.08 11.52 -6.88
C LEU A 382 -14.18 11.67 -5.67
N ILE A 383 -14.72 12.21 -4.59
CA ILE A 383 -14.17 12.06 -3.25
C ILE A 383 -14.88 10.88 -2.58
N GLY A 384 -14.11 9.92 -2.09
CA GLY A 384 -14.61 8.80 -1.31
C GLY A 384 -14.12 8.84 0.13
N MET A 385 -14.98 8.32 1.02
CA MET A 385 -14.71 8.10 2.43
C MET A 385 -15.46 6.85 2.89
N ARG A 386 -14.96 6.15 3.91
CA ARG A 386 -15.59 4.90 4.36
C ARG A 386 -16.85 5.14 5.18
N ASP A 387 -16.76 5.94 6.24
CA ASP A 387 -17.87 6.26 7.13
C ASP A 387 -17.85 7.76 7.44
N PRO A 388 -18.82 8.53 6.90
CA PRO A 388 -18.97 9.94 7.20
C PRO A 388 -19.03 10.28 8.70
N ALA A 389 -19.72 9.46 9.50
CA ALA A 389 -19.90 9.72 10.92
C ALA A 389 -18.63 9.44 11.73
N GLY A 390 -17.76 8.56 11.22
CA GLY A 390 -16.50 8.17 11.85
C GLY A 390 -15.30 9.07 11.54
N LEU A 391 -15.45 10.07 10.66
CA LEU A 391 -14.36 10.95 10.27
C LEU A 391 -13.97 11.95 11.37
N THR A 392 -12.68 12.25 11.42
CA THR A 392 -12.16 13.31 12.28
C THR A 392 -12.71 14.67 11.86
N VAL A 393 -12.73 15.64 12.78
CA VAL A 393 -13.16 17.02 12.48
C VAL A 393 -12.32 17.60 11.34
N SER A 394 -11.01 17.37 11.34
CA SER A 394 -10.09 17.84 10.29
C SER A 394 -10.42 17.24 8.93
N ALA A 395 -10.74 15.94 8.86
CA ALA A 395 -11.14 15.29 7.60
C ALA A 395 -12.50 15.80 7.09
N ARG A 396 -13.46 16.04 7.99
CA ARG A 396 -14.75 16.66 7.61
C ARG A 396 -14.56 18.08 7.07
N LEU A 397 -13.73 18.89 7.73
CA LEU A 397 -13.39 20.24 7.26
C LEU A 397 -12.76 20.21 5.87
N LEU A 398 -11.83 19.28 5.62
CA LEU A 398 -11.23 19.11 4.29
C LEU A 398 -12.29 18.75 3.25
N ILE A 399 -13.11 17.73 3.49
CA ILE A 399 -14.14 17.31 2.55
C ILE A 399 -15.15 18.44 2.27
N THR A 400 -15.59 19.16 3.31
CA THR A 400 -16.45 20.35 3.16
C THR A 400 -15.78 21.42 2.32
N HIS A 401 -14.48 21.67 2.51
CA HIS A 401 -13.74 22.62 1.68
C HIS A 401 -13.68 22.19 0.21
N LEU A 402 -13.43 20.91 -0.07
CA LEU A 402 -13.29 20.38 -1.43
C LEU A 402 -14.63 20.31 -2.19
N CYS A 403 -15.72 19.97 -1.49
CA CYS A 403 -17.01 19.65 -2.10
C CYS A 403 -18.08 20.74 -1.94
N GLY A 404 -17.88 21.68 -1.01
CA GLY A 404 -18.88 22.67 -0.60
C GLY A 404 -20.14 22.01 -0.02
N ASP A 405 -21.30 22.52 -0.43
CA ASP A 405 -22.63 22.06 0.02
C ASP A 405 -22.95 20.60 -0.34
N ARG A 406 -22.13 19.95 -1.16
CA ARG A 406 -22.26 18.52 -1.51
C ARG A 406 -21.66 17.58 -0.45
N ALA A 407 -21.09 18.12 0.63
CA ALA A 407 -20.52 17.32 1.70
C ALA A 407 -21.60 16.45 2.39
N PRO A 408 -21.31 15.17 2.72
CA PRO A 408 -22.32 14.21 3.15
C PRO A 408 -22.61 14.27 4.67
N PHE A 409 -22.70 15.47 5.24
CA PHE A 409 -22.43 15.74 6.67
C PHE A 409 -23.37 16.68 7.38
#